data_AF-A0A3L7VQH4-F1
#
_entry.id   AF-A0A3L7VQH4-F1
#
_cell.length_a   1.000
_cell.length_b   1.000
_cell.length_c   1.000
_cell.angle_alpha   90.00
_cell.angle_beta   90.00
_cell.angle_gamma   90.00
#
_symmetry.space_group_name_H-M   'P 1'
#
loop_
_entity.id
_entity.type
_entity.pdbx_description
1 polymer ?
#
loop_
_entity_poly.entity_id
_entity_poly.type
_entity_poly.pdbx_seq_one_letter_code
_entity_poly.pdbx_strand_id
1 'polypeptide(L)'
;MYFGFGVSLPDEKGEQAKWRWFPNGEGKEFQWNESLKPLELHRDRITILGGLSHPHGRTMGAHDTADTFLTGALMNEKSLSNTVSLDQVIAKANGNQTRFSSLVMSTDGGVGEPTRSSTLSYDDKGRPIPALNQPRRIFDRFFGAGDADSLAERRRLKSQSAMLDRVLEDASSLRLRLGNQDREKFDEYLSSVRQIEERVENSQRWLEIPRRELRDEELKMLDLDSDENAPMTFIRTMYDLLYLAFRTDSMRVAT
;
A
#
# COMPACT_ATOMS: atom_id res chain seq x y z
N MET A 1 -3.07 -19.82 -9.07
CA MET A 1 -2.99 -20.41 -7.72
C MET A 1 -3.93 -19.62 -6.83
N TYR A 2 -4.89 -20.24 -6.15
CA TYR A 2 -5.84 -19.51 -5.30
C TYR A 2 -5.39 -19.59 -3.84
N PHE A 3 -5.11 -18.44 -3.23
CA PHE A 3 -4.88 -18.34 -1.79
C PHE A 3 -6.19 -17.89 -1.14
N GLY A 4 -6.64 -18.65 -0.12
CA GLY A 4 -7.84 -18.26 0.63
C GLY A 4 -7.60 -16.95 1.39
N PHE A 5 -8.64 -16.13 1.50
CA PHE A 5 -8.59 -14.94 2.35
C PHE A 5 -8.47 -15.34 3.83
N GLY A 6 -7.44 -14.81 4.50
CA GLY A 6 -7.26 -14.98 5.94
C GLY A 6 -6.10 -15.87 6.33
N VAL A 7 -6.11 -16.30 7.59
CA VAL A 7 -5.02 -17.03 8.22
C VAL A 7 -5.52 -18.34 8.81
N SER A 8 -4.65 -19.35 8.88
CA SER A 8 -4.98 -20.67 9.41
C SER A 8 -5.31 -20.61 10.91
N LEU A 9 -6.52 -21.02 11.30
CA LEU A 9 -6.97 -21.10 12.70
C LEU A 9 -7.62 -22.47 13.00
N PRO A 10 -6.92 -23.61 12.81
CA PRO A 10 -7.43 -24.94 13.13
C PRO A 10 -7.71 -25.09 14.62
N ASP A 11 -8.56 -26.07 15.00
CA ASP A 11 -8.91 -26.35 16.39
C ASP A 11 -7.67 -26.44 17.30
N GLU A 12 -7.72 -25.79 18.46
CA GLU A 12 -6.63 -25.71 19.44
C GLU A 12 -6.24 -27.08 19.97
N LYS A 13 -7.19 -28.02 20.01
CA LYS A 13 -6.97 -29.38 20.52
C LYS A 13 -6.66 -30.39 19.41
N GLY A 14 -6.66 -29.97 18.15
CA GLY A 14 -6.42 -30.84 17.01
C GLY A 14 -4.94 -31.02 16.65
N GLU A 15 -4.62 -32.04 15.88
CA GLU A 15 -3.25 -32.29 15.38
C GLU A 15 -2.69 -31.13 14.52
N GLN A 16 -3.58 -30.33 13.94
CA GLN A 16 -3.23 -29.19 13.11
C GLN A 16 -3.02 -27.89 13.92
N ALA A 17 -3.21 -27.91 15.26
CA ALA A 17 -3.03 -26.74 16.12
C ALA A 17 -1.66 -26.06 15.95
N LYS A 18 -0.62 -26.84 15.62
CA LYS A 18 0.73 -26.35 15.29
C LYS A 18 0.80 -25.36 14.12
N TRP A 19 -0.23 -25.32 13.26
CA TRP A 19 -0.31 -24.40 12.11
C TRP A 19 -1.19 -23.17 12.38
N ARG A 20 -1.67 -22.98 13.62
CA ARG A 20 -2.42 -21.78 13.99
C ARG A 20 -1.57 -20.54 13.78
N TRP A 21 -2.18 -19.50 13.23
CA TRP A 21 -1.52 -18.22 12.99
C TRP A 21 -1.09 -17.53 14.28
N PHE A 22 -1.98 -17.41 15.26
CA PHE A 22 -1.65 -16.74 16.53
C PHE A 22 -0.84 -17.65 17.44
N PRO A 23 0.27 -17.17 18.03
CA PRO A 23 1.06 -17.93 18.99
C PRO A 23 0.25 -18.26 20.25
N ASN A 24 0.70 -19.24 21.02
CA ASN A 24 0.04 -19.60 22.27
C ASN A 24 0.59 -18.74 23.42
N GLY A 25 -0.32 -18.18 24.22
CA GLY A 25 0.02 -17.29 25.33
C GLY A 25 0.18 -15.83 24.92
N GLU A 26 0.53 -14.99 25.89
CA GLU A 26 0.59 -13.53 25.76
C GLU A 26 1.91 -12.97 26.32
N GLY A 27 2.15 -11.68 26.12
CA GLY A 27 3.35 -11.00 26.60
C GLY A 27 4.60 -11.34 25.79
N LYS A 28 5.77 -11.37 26.42
CA LYS A 28 7.05 -11.64 25.74
C LYS A 28 7.37 -13.13 25.60
N GLU A 29 6.73 -13.95 26.42
CA GLU A 29 7.00 -15.39 26.57
C GLU A 29 5.99 -16.27 25.81
N PHE A 30 5.32 -15.73 24.79
CA PHE A 30 4.43 -16.54 23.94
C PHE A 30 5.22 -17.65 23.23
N GLN A 31 4.55 -18.76 22.95
CA GLN A 31 5.10 -19.91 22.25
C GLN A 31 4.83 -19.80 20.75
N TRP A 32 5.89 -19.91 19.95
CA TRP A 32 5.78 -19.91 18.49
C TRP A 32 5.04 -21.17 18.01
N ASN A 33 4.18 -20.97 17.02
CA ASN A 33 3.63 -22.06 16.21
C ASN A 33 4.49 -22.25 14.95
N GLU A 34 4.35 -23.37 14.26
CA GLU A 34 5.12 -23.67 13.04
C GLU A 34 4.91 -22.61 11.94
N SER A 35 3.71 -22.03 11.84
CA SER A 35 3.40 -20.95 10.89
C SER A 35 4.20 -19.66 11.12
N LEU A 36 4.61 -19.38 12.36
CA LEU A 36 5.35 -18.17 12.72
C LEU A 36 6.81 -18.44 13.13
N LYS A 37 7.23 -19.71 13.14
CA LYS A 37 8.59 -20.14 13.51
C LYS A 37 9.71 -19.41 12.76
N PRO A 38 9.59 -19.07 11.46
CA PRO A 38 10.61 -18.27 10.77
C PRO A 38 10.88 -16.89 11.42
N LEU A 39 9.94 -16.36 12.20
CA LEU A 39 10.04 -15.07 12.87
C LEU A 39 10.72 -15.15 14.26
N GLU A 40 11.07 -16.34 14.74
CA GLU A 40 11.59 -16.57 16.09
C GLU A 40 12.86 -15.76 16.39
N LEU A 41 13.77 -15.64 15.41
CA LEU A 41 15.00 -14.85 15.50
C LEU A 41 14.75 -13.34 15.71
N HIS A 42 13.51 -12.89 15.55
CA HIS A 42 13.08 -11.50 15.65
C HIS A 42 12.13 -11.26 16.84
N ARG A 43 12.02 -12.18 17.81
CA ARG A 43 11.12 -12.06 18.98
C ARG A 43 11.14 -10.67 19.63
N ASP A 44 12.32 -10.12 19.90
CA ASP A 44 12.47 -8.82 20.59
C ASP A 44 12.10 -7.61 19.71
N ARG A 45 11.79 -7.83 18.44
CA ARG A 45 11.45 -6.81 17.44
C ARG A 45 10.09 -7.02 16.79
N ILE A 46 9.29 -7.96 17.29
CA ILE A 46 7.97 -8.30 16.76
C ILE A 46 6.91 -8.16 17.85
N THR A 47 5.75 -7.67 17.45
CA THR A 47 4.54 -7.68 18.28
C THR A 47 3.42 -8.29 17.45
N ILE A 48 2.73 -9.27 18.03
CA ILE A 48 1.59 -9.94 17.39
C ILE A 48 0.33 -9.45 18.08
N LEU A 49 -0.56 -8.81 17.32
CA LEU A 49 -1.83 -8.29 17.81
C LEU A 49 -2.95 -9.27 17.44
N GLY A 50 -3.62 -9.81 18.45
CA GLY A 50 -4.80 -10.66 18.32
C GLY A 50 -6.08 -9.95 18.78
N GLY A 51 -7.23 -10.55 18.50
CA GLY A 51 -8.54 -10.08 18.99
C GLY A 51 -9.13 -8.88 18.26
N LEU A 52 -8.49 -8.38 17.20
CA LEU A 52 -9.05 -7.36 16.32
C LEU A 52 -10.19 -7.95 15.48
N SER A 53 -11.25 -7.18 15.26
CA SER A 53 -12.43 -7.61 14.53
C SER A 53 -13.06 -6.44 13.81
N HIS A 54 -13.57 -6.66 12.59
CA HIS A 54 -14.41 -5.72 11.86
C HIS A 54 -15.88 -5.99 12.21
N PRO A 55 -16.57 -5.16 13.01
CA PRO A 55 -17.95 -5.42 13.39
C PRO A 55 -18.90 -5.48 12.18
N HIS A 56 -18.69 -4.60 11.19
CA HIS A 56 -19.44 -4.60 9.93
C HIS A 56 -19.24 -5.89 9.12
N GLY A 57 -18.02 -6.45 9.14
CA GLY A 57 -17.70 -7.70 8.43
C GLY A 57 -18.53 -8.89 8.90
N ARG A 58 -19.07 -8.86 10.13
CA ARG A 58 -19.93 -9.93 10.67
C ARG A 58 -21.31 -10.00 10.02
N THR A 59 -21.72 -8.92 9.35
CA THR A 59 -23.02 -8.82 8.66
C THR A 59 -22.88 -8.85 7.14
N MET A 60 -21.66 -8.98 6.63
CA MET A 60 -21.34 -8.97 5.20
C MET A 60 -21.17 -10.40 4.67
N GLY A 61 -21.26 -10.56 3.35
CA GLY A 61 -20.87 -11.81 2.70
C GLY A 61 -19.38 -12.08 2.95
N ALA A 62 -19.01 -13.33 3.25
CA ALA A 62 -17.63 -13.67 3.60
C ALA A 62 -16.62 -13.24 2.51
N HIS A 63 -16.99 -13.34 1.23
CA HIS A 63 -16.15 -12.90 0.11
C HIS A 63 -16.01 -11.37 0.02
N ASP A 64 -17.04 -10.62 0.40
CA ASP A 64 -17.05 -9.15 0.39
C ASP A 64 -16.11 -8.57 1.46
N THR A 65 -15.80 -9.35 2.50
CA THR A 65 -14.93 -8.89 3.59
C THR A 65 -13.48 -8.65 3.17
N ALA A 66 -13.02 -9.29 2.07
CA ALA A 66 -11.66 -9.12 1.55
C ALA A 66 -11.36 -7.65 1.21
N ASP A 67 -12.27 -7.00 0.48
CA ASP A 67 -12.17 -5.58 0.09
C ASP A 67 -12.11 -4.63 1.29
N THR A 68 -12.59 -5.05 2.46
CA THR A 68 -12.67 -4.22 3.66
C THR A 68 -11.60 -4.53 4.70
N PHE A 69 -10.66 -5.42 4.39
CA PHE A 69 -9.70 -5.93 5.37
C PHE A 69 -8.84 -4.85 6.03
N LEU A 70 -8.42 -3.82 5.27
CA LEU A 70 -7.63 -2.71 5.82
C LEU A 70 -8.46 -1.47 6.17
N THR A 71 -9.78 -1.49 5.96
CA THR A 71 -10.63 -0.30 6.08
C THR A 71 -11.71 -0.46 7.17
N GLY A 72 -12.18 -1.68 7.43
CA GLY A 72 -13.31 -1.96 8.31
C GLY A 72 -14.64 -1.36 7.85
N ALA A 73 -14.72 -0.93 6.59
CA ALA A 73 -15.92 -0.32 6.02
C ALA A 73 -17.10 -1.32 5.97
N LEU A 74 -18.31 -0.78 5.95
CA LEU A 74 -19.51 -1.55 5.65
C LEU A 74 -19.76 -1.50 4.14
N MET A 75 -19.49 -2.60 3.46
CA MET A 75 -19.80 -2.76 2.04
C MET A 75 -21.06 -3.62 1.90
N ASN A 76 -22.01 -3.21 1.07
CA ASN A 76 -23.23 -3.97 0.80
C ASN A 76 -23.75 -3.75 -0.63
N GLU A 77 -24.75 -4.52 -1.05
CA GLU A 77 -25.33 -4.43 -2.41
C GLU A 77 -25.81 -3.02 -2.80
N LYS A 78 -26.15 -2.16 -1.83
CA LYS A 78 -26.62 -0.79 -2.07
C LYS A 78 -25.48 0.22 -2.12
N SER A 79 -24.31 -0.11 -1.57
CA SER A 79 -23.17 0.79 -1.45
C SER A 79 -21.87 -0.02 -1.43
N LEU A 80 -21.19 0.01 -2.59
CA LEU A 80 -19.87 -0.61 -2.80
C LEU A 80 -18.74 0.38 -2.49
N SER A 81 -18.96 1.30 -1.55
CA SER A 81 -17.98 2.31 -1.15
C SER A 81 -17.08 1.80 -0.03
N ASN A 82 -15.84 2.24 -0.03
CA ASN A 82 -14.88 1.96 1.02
C ASN A 82 -14.52 3.22 1.82
N THR A 83 -13.64 3.07 2.81
CA THR A 83 -13.00 4.18 3.54
C THR A 83 -11.49 4.11 3.37
N VAL A 84 -10.77 5.09 3.94
CA VAL A 84 -9.31 5.06 3.95
C VAL A 84 -8.78 3.76 4.57
N SER A 85 -7.81 3.14 3.91
CA SER A 85 -7.17 1.94 4.44
C SER A 85 -6.03 2.25 5.39
N LEU A 86 -5.79 1.35 6.35
CA LEU A 86 -4.80 1.51 7.41
C LEU A 86 -3.38 1.76 6.85
N ASP A 87 -2.99 1.04 5.80
CA ASP A 87 -1.71 1.25 5.12
C ASP A 87 -1.60 2.67 4.57
N GLN A 88 -2.66 3.24 4.01
CA GLN A 88 -2.63 4.61 3.49
C GLN A 88 -2.63 5.66 4.60
N VAL A 89 -3.24 5.38 5.76
CA VAL A 89 -3.08 6.20 6.96
C VAL A 89 -1.62 6.21 7.41
N ILE A 90 -0.96 5.05 7.45
CA ILE A 90 0.46 4.92 7.81
C ILE A 90 1.35 5.59 6.74
N ALA A 91 1.04 5.42 5.46
CA ALA A 91 1.77 6.02 4.35
C ALA A 91 1.71 7.53 4.42
N LYS A 92 0.55 8.12 4.77
CA LYS A 92 0.42 9.57 4.99
C LYS A 92 1.29 10.05 6.15
N ALA A 93 1.35 9.30 7.25
CA ALA A 93 2.18 9.65 8.40
C ALA A 93 3.70 9.58 8.10
N ASN A 94 4.12 8.73 7.16
CA ASN A 94 5.53 8.52 6.80
C ASN A 94 5.95 9.14 5.45
N GLY A 95 5.01 9.64 4.65
CA GLY A 95 5.17 9.84 3.20
C GLY A 95 6.24 10.84 2.77
N ASN A 96 6.66 11.74 3.66
CA ASN A 96 7.70 12.73 3.38
C ASN A 96 9.12 12.22 3.73
N GLN A 97 9.22 11.01 4.29
CA GLN A 97 10.48 10.44 4.78
C GLN A 97 11.12 9.46 3.80
N THR A 98 10.40 9.04 2.76
CA THR A 98 10.88 8.15 1.69
C THR A 98 10.41 8.59 0.32
N ARG A 99 11.08 8.12 -0.74
CA ARG A 99 10.77 8.47 -2.13
C ARG A 99 9.37 8.09 -2.56
N PHE A 100 8.90 6.94 -2.11
CA PHE A 100 7.55 6.45 -2.34
C PHE A 100 6.83 6.35 -0.99
N SER A 101 5.59 6.82 -0.94
CA SER A 101 4.76 6.78 0.28
C SER A 101 4.35 5.35 0.65
N SER A 102 4.08 4.53 -0.35
CA SER A 102 3.76 3.11 -0.19
C SER A 102 4.08 2.32 -1.47
N LEU A 103 4.20 0.99 -1.32
CA LEU A 103 4.13 0.03 -2.42
C LEU A 103 2.83 -0.75 -2.28
N VAL A 104 1.94 -0.64 -3.26
CA VAL A 104 0.71 -1.45 -3.33
C VAL A 104 0.94 -2.50 -4.40
N MET A 105 0.91 -3.77 -4.00
CA MET A 105 1.18 -4.90 -4.89
C MET A 105 0.25 -6.07 -4.61
N SER A 106 0.08 -6.91 -5.62
CA SER A 106 -0.78 -8.08 -5.55
C SER A 106 -0.35 -9.07 -6.62
N THR A 107 -0.81 -10.31 -6.51
CA THR A 107 -0.64 -11.30 -7.59
C THR A 107 -1.44 -10.90 -8.83
N ASP A 108 -2.58 -10.22 -8.64
CA ASP A 108 -3.41 -9.68 -9.70
C ASP A 108 -3.22 -8.17 -9.81
N GLY A 109 -3.10 -7.66 -11.04
CA GLY A 109 -2.84 -6.24 -11.29
C GLY A 109 -4.12 -5.40 -11.26
N GLY A 110 -3.98 -4.14 -10.86
CA GLY A 110 -5.07 -3.18 -10.91
C GLY A 110 -5.93 -3.19 -9.65
N VAL A 111 -7.21 -2.84 -9.81
CA VAL A 111 -8.15 -2.67 -8.68
C VAL A 111 -9.12 -3.84 -8.51
N GLY A 112 -9.24 -4.70 -9.52
CA GLY A 112 -10.26 -5.75 -9.58
C GLY A 112 -11.69 -5.17 -9.66
N GLU A 113 -12.67 -6.03 -9.41
CA GLU A 113 -14.07 -5.62 -9.28
C GLU A 113 -14.41 -5.50 -7.78
N PRO A 114 -15.39 -4.68 -7.37
CA PRO A 114 -15.89 -4.72 -6.00
C PRO A 114 -16.31 -6.15 -5.62
N THR A 115 -15.99 -6.58 -4.40
CA THR A 115 -16.12 -7.95 -3.85
C THR A 115 -15.17 -8.99 -4.46
N ARG A 116 -14.34 -8.58 -5.42
CA ARG A 116 -13.26 -9.35 -6.07
C ARG A 116 -12.06 -8.45 -6.29
N SER A 117 -11.73 -7.64 -5.28
CA SER A 117 -10.68 -6.64 -5.44
C SER A 117 -9.31 -7.30 -5.57
N SER A 118 -8.49 -6.73 -6.45
CA SER A 118 -7.08 -7.09 -6.59
C SER A 118 -6.18 -6.25 -5.69
N THR A 119 -6.76 -5.38 -4.84
CA THR A 119 -6.05 -4.48 -3.93
C THR A 119 -6.70 -4.47 -2.55
N LEU A 120 -5.90 -4.19 -1.52
CA LEU A 120 -6.41 -3.92 -0.16
C LEU A 120 -6.26 -2.43 0.22
N SER A 121 -5.70 -1.62 -0.67
CA SER A 121 -5.36 -0.23 -0.41
C SER A 121 -6.42 0.72 -0.98
N TYR A 122 -6.92 1.61 -0.13
CA TYR A 122 -7.94 2.60 -0.46
C TYR A 122 -7.52 3.98 0.04
N ASP A 123 -7.65 4.98 -0.83
CA ASP A 123 -7.25 6.35 -0.50
C ASP A 123 -8.18 7.04 0.52
N ASP A 124 -7.90 8.30 0.86
CA ASP A 124 -8.68 9.06 1.83
C ASP A 124 -10.17 9.25 1.46
N LYS A 125 -10.54 8.99 0.20
CA LYS A 125 -11.90 9.02 -0.33
C LYS A 125 -12.49 7.64 -0.54
N GLY A 126 -11.82 6.58 -0.06
CA GLY A 126 -12.28 5.20 -0.21
C GLY A 126 -12.18 4.66 -1.64
N ARG A 127 -11.35 5.28 -2.50
CA ARG A 127 -11.14 4.81 -3.87
C ARG A 127 -10.02 3.77 -3.89
N PRO A 128 -10.19 2.65 -4.61
CA PRO A 128 -9.17 1.61 -4.65
C PRO A 128 -7.90 2.11 -5.35
N ILE A 129 -6.75 1.78 -4.77
CA ILE A 129 -5.44 2.08 -5.32
C ILE A 129 -4.98 0.87 -6.15
N PRO A 130 -4.67 1.05 -7.46
CA PRO A 130 -4.25 -0.06 -8.32
C PRO A 130 -3.00 -0.77 -7.80
N ALA A 131 -3.10 -2.08 -7.60
CA ALA A 131 -1.97 -2.91 -7.22
C ALA A 131 -1.04 -3.18 -8.40
N LEU A 132 0.27 -3.17 -8.13
CA LEU A 132 1.29 -3.58 -9.08
C LEU A 132 1.48 -5.10 -9.02
N ASN A 133 1.54 -5.75 -10.18
CA ASN A 133 1.76 -7.19 -10.28
C ASN A 133 2.82 -7.59 -11.33
N GLN A 134 3.50 -6.62 -11.95
CA GLN A 134 4.50 -6.87 -12.98
C GLN A 134 5.92 -6.63 -12.42
N PRO A 135 6.74 -7.66 -12.17
CA PRO A 135 8.02 -7.52 -11.48
C PRO A 135 8.95 -6.51 -12.16
N ARG A 136 9.08 -6.58 -13.49
CA ARG A 136 9.83 -5.60 -14.30
C ARG A 136 9.39 -4.17 -14.03
N ARG A 137 8.09 -3.87 -14.07
CA ARG A 137 7.57 -2.51 -13.86
C ARG A 137 7.79 -2.02 -12.43
N ILE A 138 7.65 -2.91 -11.45
CA ILE A 138 7.94 -2.59 -10.04
C ILE A 138 9.42 -2.25 -9.91
N PHE A 139 10.30 -3.07 -10.49
CA PHE A 139 11.74 -2.86 -10.47
C PHE A 139 12.13 -1.53 -11.11
N ASP A 140 11.67 -1.26 -12.33
CA ASP A 140 12.00 -0.02 -13.05
C ASP A 140 11.50 1.20 -12.27
N ARG A 141 10.31 1.11 -11.68
CA ARG A 141 9.75 2.19 -10.85
C ARG A 141 10.60 2.47 -9.62
N PHE A 142 11.01 1.44 -8.87
CA PHE A 142 11.67 1.59 -7.56
C PHE A 142 13.20 1.68 -7.64
N PHE A 143 13.81 1.02 -8.61
CA PHE A 143 15.26 0.83 -8.72
C PHE A 143 15.83 1.20 -10.09
N GLY A 144 14.98 1.36 -11.12
CA GLY A 144 15.42 1.73 -12.47
C GLY A 144 16.22 3.03 -12.48
N ALA A 145 17.35 3.00 -13.19
CA ALA A 145 18.16 4.16 -13.48
C ALA A 145 17.52 4.92 -14.66
N GLY A 146 17.07 6.15 -14.42
CA GLY A 146 16.54 6.98 -15.48
C GLY A 146 17.13 8.38 -15.38
N ASP A 147 18.30 8.63 -15.95
CA ASP A 147 18.79 10.01 -16.14
C ASP A 147 17.94 10.74 -17.17
N ALA A 148 17.56 10.07 -18.27
CA ALA A 148 16.62 10.59 -19.27
C ALA A 148 15.19 10.70 -18.71
N ASP A 149 14.79 9.71 -17.91
CA ASP A 149 13.47 9.67 -17.26
C ASP A 149 13.38 10.71 -16.14
N SER A 150 14.47 10.99 -15.43
CA SER A 150 14.53 12.05 -14.42
C SER A 150 14.38 13.44 -15.03
N LEU A 151 14.93 13.70 -16.22
CA LEU A 151 14.77 15.00 -16.90
C LEU A 151 13.34 15.20 -17.40
N ALA A 152 12.75 14.18 -18.02
CA ALA A 152 11.34 14.20 -18.43
C ALA A 152 10.41 14.34 -17.23
N GLU A 153 10.67 13.57 -16.16
CA GLU A 153 9.91 13.61 -14.92
C GLU A 153 10.07 14.94 -14.19
N ARG A 154 11.29 15.50 -14.11
CA ARG A 154 11.53 16.86 -13.58
C ARG A 154 10.74 17.89 -14.36
N ARG A 155 10.71 17.81 -15.71
CA ARG A 155 9.91 18.72 -16.54
C ARG A 155 8.41 18.56 -16.26
N ARG A 156 7.93 17.32 -16.14
CA ARG A 156 6.53 17.00 -15.84
C ARG A 156 6.12 17.57 -14.47
N LEU A 157 6.90 17.31 -13.43
CA LEU A 157 6.64 17.82 -12.08
C LEU A 157 6.71 19.35 -12.00
N LYS A 158 7.65 19.99 -12.71
CA LYS A 158 7.69 21.47 -12.79
C LYS A 158 6.45 22.03 -13.46
N SER A 159 6.00 21.41 -14.55
CA SER A 159 4.76 21.80 -15.24
C SER A 159 3.54 21.63 -14.32
N GLN A 160 3.45 20.51 -13.61
CA GLN A 160 2.38 20.25 -12.64
C GLN A 160 2.37 21.28 -11.51
N SER A 161 3.54 21.59 -10.93
CA SER A 161 3.68 22.64 -9.91
C SER A 161 3.15 23.98 -10.43
N ALA A 162 3.60 24.42 -11.61
CA ALA A 162 3.16 25.68 -12.20
C ALA A 162 1.65 25.71 -12.54
N MET A 163 1.05 24.55 -12.87
CA MET A 163 -0.40 24.45 -13.05
C MET A 163 -1.14 24.56 -11.71
N LEU A 164 -0.63 23.93 -10.65
CA LEU A 164 -1.21 23.99 -9.31
C LEU A 164 -1.16 25.40 -8.74
N ASP A 165 -0.04 26.11 -8.91
CA ASP A 165 0.12 27.51 -8.49
C ASP A 165 -0.98 28.40 -9.10
N ARG A 166 -1.24 28.24 -10.41
CA ARG A 166 -2.30 28.97 -11.10
C ARG A 166 -3.69 28.63 -10.57
N VAL A 167 -3.97 27.34 -10.34
CA VAL A 167 -5.25 26.88 -9.79
C VAL A 167 -5.48 27.46 -8.39
N LEU A 168 -4.43 27.52 -7.55
CA LEU A 168 -4.51 28.08 -6.19
C LEU A 168 -4.70 29.60 -6.18
N GLU A 169 -4.04 30.31 -7.11
CA GLU A 169 -4.21 31.76 -7.30
C GLU A 169 -5.66 32.10 -7.72
N ASP A 170 -6.16 31.42 -8.76
CA ASP A 170 -7.54 31.57 -9.23
C ASP A 170 -8.54 31.21 -8.13
N ALA A 171 -8.28 30.12 -7.40
CA ALA A 171 -9.15 29.64 -6.35
C ALA A 171 -9.26 30.62 -5.16
N SER A 172 -8.15 31.27 -4.79
CA SER A 172 -8.14 32.29 -3.73
C SER A 172 -9.03 33.48 -4.10
N SER A 173 -8.99 33.91 -5.36
CA SER A 173 -9.84 35.00 -5.87
C SER A 173 -11.33 34.63 -5.90
N LEU A 174 -11.64 33.38 -6.23
CA LEU A 174 -13.01 32.86 -6.30
C LEU A 174 -13.63 32.70 -4.91
N ARG A 175 -12.87 32.20 -3.93
CA ARG A 175 -13.31 32.04 -2.53
C ARG A 175 -13.84 33.33 -1.90
N LEU A 176 -13.27 34.48 -2.27
CA LEU A 176 -13.72 35.80 -1.81
C LEU A 176 -15.12 36.17 -2.32
N ARG A 177 -15.56 35.56 -3.43
CA ARG A 177 -16.84 35.84 -4.10
C ARG A 177 -17.93 34.82 -3.79
N LEU A 178 -17.60 33.70 -3.17
CA LEU A 178 -18.55 32.62 -2.83
C LEU A 178 -19.34 32.92 -1.54
N GLY A 179 -20.61 32.48 -1.51
CA GLY A 179 -21.44 32.46 -0.30
C GLY A 179 -21.00 31.35 0.67
N ASN A 180 -21.51 31.39 1.91
CA ASN A 180 -21.06 30.50 2.98
C ASN A 180 -21.20 29.00 2.66
N GLN A 181 -22.28 28.58 1.99
CA GLN A 181 -22.53 27.17 1.67
C GLN A 181 -21.59 26.64 0.57
N ASP A 182 -21.29 27.47 -0.43
CA ASP A 182 -20.35 27.10 -1.50
C ASP A 182 -18.90 27.08 -1.01
N ARG A 183 -18.57 27.90 0.00
CA ARG A 183 -17.24 27.93 0.61
C ARG A 183 -16.84 26.59 1.22
N GLU A 184 -17.75 25.87 1.88
CA GLU A 184 -17.43 24.57 2.47
C GLU A 184 -17.03 23.53 1.41
N LYS A 185 -17.79 23.45 0.31
CA LYS A 185 -17.46 22.57 -0.83
C LYS A 185 -16.18 23.00 -1.53
N PHE A 186 -15.96 24.30 -1.62
CA PHE A 186 -14.75 24.86 -2.19
C PHE A 186 -13.50 24.58 -1.35
N ASP A 187 -13.62 24.63 -0.02
CA ASP A 187 -12.54 24.30 0.90
C ASP A 187 -12.19 22.79 0.83
N GLU A 188 -13.16 21.90 0.60
CA GLU A 188 -12.92 20.47 0.31
C GLU A 188 -12.11 20.27 -0.98
N TYR A 189 -12.44 21.03 -2.03
CA TYR A 189 -11.68 21.04 -3.28
C TYR A 189 -10.25 21.55 -3.07
N LEU A 190 -10.08 22.70 -2.41
CA LEU A 190 -8.77 23.28 -2.09
C LEU A 190 -7.90 22.34 -1.26
N SER A 191 -8.49 21.65 -0.28
CA SER A 191 -7.79 20.62 0.50
C SER A 191 -7.28 19.49 -0.41
N SER A 192 -8.05 19.09 -1.42
CA SER A 192 -7.62 18.06 -2.39
C SER A 192 -6.48 18.57 -3.28
N VAL A 193 -6.52 19.84 -3.71
CA VAL A 193 -5.45 20.47 -4.50
C VAL A 193 -4.14 20.53 -3.71
N ARG A 194 -4.21 20.93 -2.43
CA ARG A 194 -3.04 21.02 -1.55
C ARG A 194 -2.35 19.67 -1.34
N GLN A 195 -3.11 18.58 -1.23
CA GLN A 195 -2.52 17.24 -1.17
C GLN A 195 -1.72 16.87 -2.44
N ILE A 196 -2.15 17.35 -3.61
CA ILE A 196 -1.44 17.12 -4.88
C ILE A 196 -0.16 17.95 -4.91
N GLU A 197 -0.21 19.22 -4.47
CA GLU A 197 0.94 20.10 -4.33
C GLU A 197 2.02 19.48 -3.43
N GLU A 198 1.66 19.07 -2.21
CA GLU A 198 2.58 18.40 -1.27
C GLU A 198 3.23 17.15 -1.90
N ARG A 199 2.47 16.38 -2.71
CA ARG A 199 2.99 15.22 -3.42
C ARG A 199 3.99 15.62 -4.53
N VAL A 200 3.70 16.67 -5.28
CA VAL A 200 4.60 17.18 -6.34
C VAL A 200 5.89 17.70 -5.72
N GLU A 201 5.81 18.51 -4.67
CA GLU A 201 6.97 19.04 -3.95
C GLU A 201 7.86 17.92 -3.40
N ASN A 202 7.26 16.94 -2.72
CA ASN A 202 7.99 15.77 -2.23
C ASN A 202 8.67 15.01 -3.37
N SER A 203 7.97 14.79 -4.48
CA SER A 203 8.52 14.08 -5.64
C SER A 203 9.72 14.83 -6.22
N GLN A 204 9.65 16.16 -6.30
CA GLN A 204 10.77 17.00 -6.74
C GLN A 204 11.98 16.87 -5.80
N ARG A 205 11.75 16.98 -4.48
CA ARG A 205 12.81 16.82 -3.47
C ARG A 205 13.53 15.47 -3.61
N TRP A 206 12.77 14.39 -3.80
CA TRP A 206 13.38 13.08 -3.94
C TRP A 206 14.15 12.91 -5.26
N LEU A 207 13.83 13.63 -6.33
CA LEU A 207 14.62 13.59 -7.58
C LEU A 207 16.04 14.16 -7.42
N GLU A 208 16.30 14.93 -6.37
CA GLU A 208 17.63 15.45 -6.03
C GLU A 208 18.43 14.51 -5.14
N ILE A 209 17.74 13.66 -4.36
CA ILE A 209 18.37 12.66 -3.52
C ILE A 209 18.70 11.44 -4.40
N PRO A 210 19.95 10.95 -4.44
CA PRO A 210 20.27 9.75 -5.22
C PRO A 210 19.54 8.52 -4.65
N ARG A 211 19.20 7.58 -5.54
CA ARG A 211 18.68 6.27 -5.10
C ARG A 211 19.83 5.47 -4.48
N ARG A 212 19.53 4.64 -3.49
CA ARG A 212 20.50 3.64 -3.03
C ARG A 212 20.68 2.59 -4.12
N GLU A 213 21.92 2.30 -4.45
CA GLU A 213 22.26 1.30 -5.46
C GLU A 213 22.01 -0.12 -4.93
N LEU A 214 21.61 -0.99 -5.86
CA LEU A 214 21.51 -2.42 -5.61
C LEU A 214 22.87 -3.08 -5.84
N ARG A 215 23.20 -4.06 -5.00
CA ARG A 215 24.39 -4.89 -5.16
C ARG A 215 24.18 -5.90 -6.28
N ASP A 216 25.25 -6.36 -6.92
CA ASP A 216 25.16 -7.39 -7.98
C ASP A 216 24.44 -8.66 -7.50
N GLU A 217 24.66 -9.06 -6.25
CA GLU A 217 23.99 -10.21 -5.63
C GLU A 217 22.47 -10.01 -5.53
N GLU A 218 22.03 -8.79 -5.26
CA GLU A 218 20.61 -8.41 -5.15
C GLU A 218 19.94 -8.35 -6.50
N LEU A 219 20.68 -8.02 -7.55
CA LEU A 219 20.16 -8.07 -8.92
C LEU A 219 20.03 -9.52 -9.40
N LYS A 220 20.99 -10.37 -9.06
CA LYS A 220 21.01 -11.80 -9.47
C LYS A 220 19.90 -12.63 -8.84
N MET A 221 19.32 -12.21 -7.72
CA MET A 221 18.22 -12.95 -7.09
C MET A 221 16.86 -12.70 -7.76
N LEU A 222 16.73 -11.63 -8.57
CA LEU A 222 15.47 -11.23 -9.16
C LEU A 222 15.23 -11.93 -10.51
N ASP A 223 14.08 -12.59 -10.63
CA ASP A 223 13.57 -13.04 -11.93
C ASP A 223 12.46 -12.08 -12.41
N LEU A 224 12.90 -10.99 -13.03
CA LEU A 224 12.01 -9.87 -13.38
C LEU A 224 11.06 -10.16 -14.56
N ASP A 225 11.26 -11.28 -15.26
CA ASP A 225 10.37 -11.75 -16.33
C ASP A 225 9.38 -12.83 -15.84
N SER A 226 9.45 -13.19 -14.56
CA SER A 226 8.49 -14.11 -13.94
C SER A 226 7.06 -13.55 -13.94
N ASP A 227 6.12 -14.47 -14.12
CA ASP A 227 4.69 -14.18 -14.20
C ASP A 227 3.85 -15.30 -13.56
N GLU A 228 2.53 -15.21 -13.69
CA GLU A 228 1.57 -16.18 -13.16
C GLU A 228 1.74 -17.62 -13.68
N ASN A 229 2.42 -17.82 -14.82
CA ASN A 229 2.71 -19.15 -15.37
C ASN A 229 3.82 -19.88 -14.58
N ALA A 230 4.65 -19.14 -13.83
CA ALA A 230 5.68 -19.65 -12.94
C ALA A 230 5.43 -19.18 -11.49
N PRO A 231 4.35 -19.64 -10.83
CA PRO A 231 3.82 -19.01 -9.61
C PRO A 231 4.82 -18.97 -8.44
N MET A 232 5.63 -20.01 -8.26
CA MET A 232 6.65 -20.03 -7.21
C MET A 232 7.73 -18.97 -7.44
N THR A 233 8.22 -18.86 -8.67
CA THR A 233 9.23 -17.87 -9.05
C THR A 233 8.66 -16.47 -8.96
N PHE A 234 7.44 -16.26 -9.47
CA PHE A 234 6.75 -14.98 -9.43
C PHE A 234 6.54 -14.48 -8.00
N ILE A 235 5.96 -15.30 -7.12
CA ILE A 235 5.74 -14.93 -5.72
C ILE A 235 7.07 -14.61 -5.03
N ARG A 236 8.12 -15.41 -5.29
CA ARG A 236 9.45 -15.15 -4.75
C ARG A 236 10.01 -13.82 -5.22
N THR A 237 9.96 -13.52 -6.51
CA THR A 237 10.41 -12.25 -7.07
C THR A 237 9.63 -11.07 -6.47
N MET A 238 8.32 -11.21 -6.28
CA MET A 238 7.49 -10.18 -5.64
C MET A 238 7.94 -9.90 -4.20
N TYR A 239 8.22 -10.94 -3.41
CA TYR A 239 8.78 -10.77 -2.05
C TYR A 239 10.21 -10.20 -2.07
N ASP A 240 11.05 -10.58 -3.04
CA ASP A 240 12.40 -10.06 -3.18
C ASP A 240 12.38 -8.56 -3.51
N LEU A 241 11.48 -8.11 -4.38
CA LEU A 241 11.25 -6.69 -4.67
C LEU A 241 10.76 -5.92 -3.44
N LEU A 242 9.84 -6.51 -2.67
CA LEU A 242 9.36 -5.95 -1.40
C LEU A 242 10.52 -5.78 -0.40
N TYR A 243 11.33 -6.82 -0.22
CA TYR A 243 12.52 -6.80 0.62
C TYR A 243 13.49 -5.69 0.20
N LEU A 244 13.80 -5.59 -1.10
CA LEU A 244 14.68 -4.54 -1.61
C LEU A 244 14.12 -3.15 -1.37
N ALA A 245 12.81 -2.95 -1.51
CA ALA A 245 12.19 -1.65 -1.30
C ALA A 245 12.35 -1.15 0.14
N PHE A 246 12.26 -2.05 1.12
CA PHE A 246 12.59 -1.75 2.52
C PHE A 246 14.08 -1.57 2.75
N ARG A 247 14.92 -2.46 2.19
CA ARG A 247 16.38 -2.42 2.35
C ARG A 247 16.98 -1.09 1.85
N THR A 248 16.49 -0.59 0.72
CA THR A 248 16.93 0.67 0.14
C THR A 248 16.27 1.90 0.76
N ASP A 249 15.37 1.72 1.74
CA ASP A 249 14.55 2.79 2.32
C ASP A 249 13.79 3.59 1.23
N SER A 250 13.37 2.89 0.16
CA SER A 250 12.60 3.50 -0.93
C SER A 250 11.17 3.84 -0.49
N MET A 251 10.67 3.10 0.49
CA MET A 251 9.35 3.21 1.10
C MET A 251 9.38 2.61 2.52
N ARG A 252 8.34 2.85 3.31
CA ARG A 252 8.16 2.27 4.66
C ARG A 252 6.84 1.52 4.85
N VAL A 253 6.00 1.49 3.83
CA VAL A 253 4.67 0.87 3.90
C VAL A 253 4.47 0.05 2.65
N ALA A 254 4.15 -1.23 2.83
CA ALA A 254 3.76 -2.13 1.76
C ALA A 254 2.43 -2.76 2.06
N THR A 255 1.68 -3.03 0.99
CA THR A 255 0.45 -3.78 1.00
C THR A 255 0.47 -4.76 -0.15
#